data_AF-A0A937NRJ3-F1
#
_entry.id   AF-A0A937NRJ3-F1
#
_cell.length_a   1.000
_cell.length_b   1.000
_cell.length_c   1.000
_cell.angle_alpha   90.00
_cell.angle_beta   90.00
_cell.angle_gamma   90.00
#
_symmetry.space_group_name_H-M   'P 1'
#
loop_
_entity.id
_entity.type
_entity.pdbx_description
1 polymer ?
#
loop_
_entity_poly.entity_id
_entity_poly.type
_entity_poly.pdbx_seq_one_letter_code
_entity_poly.pdbx_strand_id
1 'polypeptide(L)'
;MRRLFLVASVVISIVIIGLSISSESEAKAGVGAVSDAPLKISTSMVTATDTLTLAHQVYLPLAYSNFPLLVQMPEGKYLFVEYWTYSVLGAGCAGLCIDFPTYDFSPQSGVLTIYTTYPPESAMVLDDDEIGYIGSGESLGGVGGGANSNLTKIQQYPVSQTDITLHYAGETGTITLERRGETIILEADEGWVSDEESETWDWLGAECVVTSTHYITNYGFQDRDKIAYSYLSD
;
A
#
# COMPACT_ATOMS: atom_id res chain seq x y z
N MET A 1 7.52 -25.34 14.32
CA MET A 1 6.30 -24.50 14.44
C MET A 1 5.40 -24.80 13.27
N ARG A 2 4.17 -25.27 13.52
CA ARG A 2 3.16 -25.53 12.48
C ARG A 2 2.57 -24.19 12.04
N ARG A 3 2.65 -23.86 10.75
CA ARG A 3 2.01 -22.68 10.16
C ARG A 3 0.59 -23.03 9.74
N LEU A 4 -0.36 -22.21 10.16
CA LEU A 4 -1.75 -22.24 9.74
C LEU A 4 -1.84 -21.66 8.32
N PHE A 5 -2.57 -22.30 7.41
CA PHE A 5 -2.85 -21.80 6.06
C PHE A 5 -4.33 -21.45 5.97
N LEU A 6 -4.65 -20.23 5.57
CA LEU A 6 -6.00 -19.85 5.18
C LEU A 6 -6.12 -20.02 3.66
N VAL A 7 -7.06 -20.84 3.19
CA VAL A 7 -7.32 -21.07 1.77
C VAL A 7 -8.67 -20.43 1.43
N ALA A 8 -8.67 -19.41 0.57
CA ALA A 8 -9.89 -18.93 -0.06
C ALA A 8 -9.94 -19.47 -1.50
N SER A 9 -11.06 -20.10 -1.88
CA SER A 9 -11.26 -20.66 -3.22
C SER A 9 -12.23 -19.80 -4.01
N VAL A 10 -11.80 -19.32 -5.19
CA VAL A 10 -12.67 -18.66 -6.17
C VAL A 10 -12.84 -19.60 -7.37
N VAL A 11 -14.08 -19.86 -7.77
CA VAL A 11 -14.43 -20.76 -8.87
C VAL A 11 -14.86 -19.93 -10.09
N ILE A 12 -14.18 -20.11 -11.22
CA ILE A 12 -14.59 -19.53 -12.52
C ILE A 12 -14.82 -20.69 -13.49
N SER A 13 -16.02 -20.78 -14.08
CA SER A 13 -16.37 -21.81 -15.07
C SER A 13 -16.04 -21.33 -16.48
N ILE A 14 -15.24 -22.10 -17.22
CA ILE A 14 -15.00 -21.90 -18.66
C ILE A 14 -15.55 -23.12 -19.42
N VAL A 15 -16.37 -22.87 -20.45
CA VAL A 15 -16.90 -23.90 -21.36
C VAL A 15 -15.97 -24.00 -22.57
N ILE A 16 -15.34 -25.16 -22.78
CA ILE A 16 -14.53 -25.44 -23.98
C ILE A 16 -15.30 -26.44 -24.85
N ILE A 17 -15.63 -26.05 -26.08
CA ILE A 17 -16.24 -26.93 -27.10
C ILE A 17 -15.09 -27.46 -27.97
N GLY A 18 -14.68 -28.72 -27.75
CA GLY A 18 -13.68 -29.39 -28.57
C GLY A 18 -14.32 -30.19 -29.71
N LEU A 19 -13.86 -29.98 -30.95
CA LEU A 19 -14.18 -30.81 -32.11
C LEU A 19 -12.92 -31.64 -32.47
N SER A 20 -13.01 -32.96 -32.35
CA SER A 20 -11.91 -33.87 -32.70
C SER A 20 -12.33 -34.75 -33.87
N ILE A 21 -11.57 -34.73 -34.97
CA ILE A 21 -11.75 -35.59 -36.15
C ILE A 21 -10.64 -36.63 -36.10
N SER A 22 -10.96 -37.92 -36.01
CA SER A 22 -10.00 -39.01 -36.21
C SER A 22 -10.23 -39.67 -37.56
N SER A 23 -9.14 -40.00 -38.25
CA SER A 23 -9.14 -40.79 -39.48
C SER A 23 -8.40 -42.10 -39.22
N GLU A 24 -9.09 -43.24 -39.32
CA GLU A 24 -8.44 -44.55 -39.39
C GLU A 24 -8.15 -44.89 -40.85
N SER A 25 -6.90 -45.26 -41.15
CA SER A 25 -6.51 -45.85 -42.43
C SER A 25 -6.00 -47.27 -42.20
N GLU A 26 -6.78 -48.27 -42.60
CA GLU A 26 -6.29 -49.64 -42.80
C GLU A 26 -5.78 -49.81 -44.23
N ALA A 27 -4.67 -50.55 -44.42
CA ALA A 27 -4.24 -50.97 -45.74
C ALA A 27 -3.58 -52.37 -45.76
N LYS A 28 -4.26 -53.28 -46.48
CA LYS A 28 -3.80 -54.32 -47.44
C LYS A 28 -4.50 -55.66 -47.18
N ALA A 29 -5.07 -56.34 -48.18
CA ALA A 29 -4.63 -56.49 -49.56
C ALA A 29 -5.78 -56.74 -50.55
N GLY A 30 -5.62 -56.31 -51.81
CA GLY A 30 -6.27 -56.92 -52.97
C GLY A 30 -7.11 -56.02 -53.87
N VAL A 31 -6.44 -55.42 -54.87
CA VAL A 31 -6.93 -55.10 -56.24
C VAL A 31 -8.27 -54.35 -56.40
N GLY A 32 -8.19 -53.12 -56.90
CA GLY A 32 -9.23 -52.55 -57.78
C GLY A 32 -10.03 -51.38 -57.22
N ALA A 33 -9.78 -50.21 -57.80
CA ALA A 33 -10.55 -48.97 -57.81
C ALA A 33 -11.99 -48.93 -57.21
N VAL A 34 -12.14 -48.06 -56.21
CA VAL A 34 -13.15 -46.99 -55.99
C VAL A 34 -14.64 -47.31 -56.22
N SER A 35 -15.42 -47.27 -55.14
CA SER A 35 -16.76 -46.64 -55.09
C SER A 35 -17.23 -46.47 -53.63
N ASP A 36 -17.86 -45.33 -53.36
CA ASP A 36 -18.29 -44.81 -52.06
C ASP A 36 -19.48 -45.53 -51.38
N ALA A 37 -19.52 -45.33 -50.05
CA ALA A 37 -20.63 -45.45 -49.07
C ALA A 37 -20.70 -46.71 -48.17
N PRO A 38 -21.27 -46.64 -46.93
CA PRO A 38 -21.38 -45.53 -45.97
C PRO A 38 -20.78 -45.91 -44.58
N LEU A 39 -20.03 -45.03 -43.93
CA LEU A 39 -19.58 -45.29 -42.55
C LEU A 39 -20.67 -44.91 -41.54
N LYS A 40 -21.13 -45.93 -40.81
CA LYS A 40 -22.09 -45.84 -39.70
C LYS A 40 -21.59 -44.86 -38.65
N ILE A 41 -22.39 -43.83 -38.38
CA ILE A 41 -22.20 -42.92 -37.25
C ILE A 41 -22.63 -43.66 -35.99
N SER A 42 -21.68 -43.95 -35.11
CA SER A 42 -21.96 -44.35 -33.73
C SER A 42 -21.65 -43.17 -32.82
N THR A 43 -22.69 -42.47 -32.38
CA THR A 43 -22.60 -41.40 -31.39
C THR A 43 -22.47 -42.01 -30.00
N SER A 44 -21.26 -41.98 -29.43
CA SER A 44 -21.07 -42.19 -27.99
C SER A 44 -20.95 -40.83 -27.32
N MET A 45 -21.97 -40.45 -26.54
CA MET A 45 -21.85 -39.34 -25.60
C MET A 45 -20.94 -39.77 -24.46
N VAL A 46 -19.72 -39.22 -24.42
CA VAL A 46 -18.88 -39.28 -23.23
C VAL A 46 -19.05 -37.96 -22.50
N THR A 47 -19.89 -37.96 -21.46
CA THR A 47 -19.97 -36.86 -20.50
C THR A 47 -18.83 -37.05 -19.51
N ALA A 48 -17.66 -36.50 -19.84
CA ALA A 48 -16.56 -36.37 -18.89
C ALA A 48 -16.71 -35.01 -18.19
N THR A 49 -17.32 -35.01 -17.00
CA THR A 49 -17.34 -33.85 -16.11
C THR A 49 -16.02 -33.80 -15.35
N ASP A 50 -14.90 -33.60 -16.07
CA ASP A 50 -13.61 -33.40 -15.43
C ASP A 50 -13.49 -31.92 -15.03
N THR A 51 -13.70 -31.66 -13.75
CA THR A 51 -13.38 -30.39 -13.11
C THR A 51 -11.85 -30.23 -13.16
N LEU A 52 -11.35 -29.47 -14.13
CA LEU A 52 -9.96 -29.01 -14.12
C LEU A 52 -9.81 -27.95 -13.01
N THR A 53 -9.47 -28.39 -11.80
CA THR A 53 -8.92 -27.51 -10.77
C THR A 53 -7.53 -27.08 -11.21
N LEU A 54 -7.43 -25.93 -11.87
CA LEU A 54 -6.17 -25.22 -12.02
C LEU A 54 -5.81 -24.66 -10.64
N ALA A 55 -5.10 -25.45 -9.83
CA ALA A 55 -4.45 -24.94 -8.64
C ALA A 55 -3.28 -24.06 -9.09
N HIS A 56 -3.56 -22.79 -9.38
CA HIS A 56 -2.50 -21.81 -9.55
C HIS A 56 -1.90 -21.55 -8.17
N GLN A 57 -0.80 -22.22 -7.86
CA GLN A 57 0.04 -21.85 -6.73
C GLN A 57 0.68 -20.50 -7.09
N VAL A 58 0.05 -19.40 -6.66
CA VAL A 58 0.75 -18.12 -6.59
C VAL A 58 1.75 -18.25 -5.45
N TYR A 59 2.93 -18.78 -5.75
CA TYR A 59 4.11 -18.48 -4.97
C TYR A 59 4.31 -16.97 -5.14
N LEU A 60 4.02 -16.19 -4.10
CA LEU A 60 4.69 -14.90 -3.94
C LEU A 60 6.12 -15.25 -3.56
N PRO A 61 7.10 -15.21 -4.48
CA PRO A 61 8.47 -15.13 -4.00
C PRO A 61 8.53 -13.92 -3.07
N LEU A 62 9.27 -14.05 -1.98
CA LEU A 62 9.87 -12.91 -1.30
C LEU A 62 10.81 -12.24 -2.32
N ALA A 63 10.23 -11.55 -3.30
CA ALA A 63 10.93 -10.70 -4.25
C ALA A 63 11.15 -9.37 -3.55
N TYR A 64 12.07 -9.37 -2.59
CA TYR A 64 12.79 -8.15 -2.32
C TYR A 64 13.58 -7.82 -3.59
N SER A 65 13.61 -6.54 -3.96
CA SER A 65 14.40 -5.93 -5.05
C SER A 65 13.95 -6.22 -6.49
N ASN A 66 12.89 -5.55 -6.93
CA ASN A 66 12.79 -4.87 -8.23
C ASN A 66 11.60 -3.90 -8.16
N PHE A 67 11.70 -2.89 -7.31
CA PHE A 67 10.77 -1.76 -7.42
C PHE A 67 11.01 -1.09 -8.77
N PRO A 68 9.96 -0.78 -9.54
CA PRO A 68 10.09 -0.08 -10.82
C PRO A 68 11.04 1.11 -10.67
N LEU A 69 12.00 1.20 -11.59
CA LEU A 69 12.98 2.27 -11.62
C LEU A 69 12.23 3.57 -11.93
N LEU A 70 11.98 4.37 -10.90
CA LEU A 70 11.24 5.64 -10.90
C LEU A 70 9.75 5.52 -11.20
N VAL A 71 8.95 5.90 -10.20
CA VAL A 71 7.56 6.30 -10.42
C VAL A 71 7.61 7.56 -11.26
N GLN A 72 7.07 7.51 -12.48
CA GLN A 72 6.78 8.76 -13.17
C GLN A 72 5.62 9.41 -12.42
N MET A 73 5.93 10.44 -11.62
CA MET A 73 4.92 11.19 -10.90
C MET A 73 3.89 11.74 -11.90
N PRO A 74 2.59 11.62 -11.63
CA PRO A 74 1.60 12.27 -12.46
C PRO A 74 1.89 13.77 -12.54
N GLU A 75 1.74 14.35 -13.73
CA GLU A 75 2.05 15.76 -13.97
C GLU A 75 1.27 16.66 -13.00
N GLY A 76 1.97 17.62 -12.38
CA GLY A 76 1.37 18.55 -11.42
C GLY A 76 0.95 17.92 -10.08
N LYS A 77 1.32 16.66 -9.82
CA LYS A 77 0.97 15.96 -8.57
C LYS A 77 2.18 15.71 -7.68
N TYR A 78 1.92 15.50 -6.40
CA TYR A 78 2.89 15.03 -5.41
C TYR A 78 2.26 13.95 -4.52
N LEU A 79 3.06 13.02 -3.99
CA LEU A 79 2.59 12.03 -3.03
C LEU A 79 2.53 12.64 -1.63
N PHE A 80 1.44 12.39 -0.89
CA PHE A 80 1.37 12.77 0.52
C PHE A 80 1.01 11.58 1.41
N VAL A 81 1.88 11.32 2.40
CA VAL A 81 1.70 10.27 3.41
C VAL A 81 1.89 10.89 4.78
N GLU A 82 1.07 10.51 5.74
CA GLU A 82 1.21 10.92 7.14
C GLU A 82 1.57 9.75 8.05
N TYR A 83 2.43 10.01 9.04
CA TYR A 83 2.71 9.15 10.18
C TYR A 83 2.52 9.92 11.50
N TRP A 84 1.48 9.59 12.25
CA TRP A 84 1.15 10.26 13.51
C TRP A 84 1.19 9.31 14.68
N THR A 85 1.64 9.81 15.83
CA THR A 85 1.51 9.12 17.11
C THR A 85 0.56 9.90 18.01
N TYR A 86 -0.44 9.22 18.57
CA TYR A 86 -1.25 9.77 19.65
C TYR A 86 -0.85 9.10 20.96
N SER A 87 -0.38 9.89 21.93
CA SER A 87 0.12 9.40 23.20
C SER A 87 -0.74 9.90 24.35
N VAL A 88 -1.35 8.99 25.10
CA VAL A 88 -2.11 9.29 26.31
C VAL A 88 -1.18 9.19 27.52
N LEU A 89 -0.96 10.33 28.18
CA LEU A 89 -0.15 10.44 29.38
C LEU A 89 -0.99 10.08 30.62
N GLY A 90 -0.56 9.04 31.35
CA GLY A 90 -1.23 8.57 32.55
C GLY A 90 -1.19 9.56 33.72
N ALA A 91 -2.00 9.32 34.75
CA ALA A 91 -2.15 10.22 35.90
C ALA A 91 -0.86 10.40 36.74
N GLY A 92 0.10 9.47 36.63
CA GLY A 92 1.42 9.57 37.29
C GLY A 92 2.44 10.44 36.55
N CYS A 93 2.12 10.87 35.33
CA CYS A 93 2.98 11.74 34.54
C CYS A 93 2.88 13.20 35.02
N ALA A 94 3.99 13.92 34.92
CA ALA A 94 3.96 15.38 34.89
C ALA A 94 3.20 15.84 33.65
N GLY A 95 2.38 16.89 33.80
CA GLY A 95 1.66 17.47 32.67
C GLY A 95 2.64 18.02 31.63
N LEU A 96 2.39 17.70 30.36
CA LEU A 96 3.19 18.13 29.22
C LEU A 96 2.27 18.73 28.16
N CYS A 97 2.56 19.96 27.74
CA CYS A 97 1.89 20.58 26.61
C CYS A 97 2.92 20.83 25.50
N ILE A 98 2.60 20.42 24.27
CA ILE A 98 3.42 20.67 23.08
C ILE A 98 2.62 21.50 22.09
N ASP A 99 3.26 22.46 21.42
CA ASP A 99 2.60 23.33 20.44
C ASP A 99 3.61 23.76 19.38
N PHE A 100 3.95 22.82 18.50
CA PHE A 100 4.94 23.02 17.43
C PHE A 100 4.48 22.41 16.10
N PRO A 101 3.29 22.77 15.56
CA PRO A 101 2.90 22.33 14.24
C PRO A 101 3.73 23.03 13.16
N THR A 102 4.24 22.28 12.18
CA THR A 102 4.96 22.84 11.02
C THR A 102 4.15 22.79 9.73
N TYR A 103 3.00 22.10 9.73
CA TYR A 103 2.07 22.05 8.61
C TYR A 103 0.64 21.74 9.09
N ASP A 104 -0.32 21.97 8.20
CA ASP A 104 -1.72 21.53 8.29
C ASP A 104 -2.16 20.98 6.93
N PHE A 105 -2.84 19.82 6.92
CA PHE A 105 -3.41 19.25 5.72
C PHE A 105 -4.93 19.09 5.87
N SER A 106 -5.69 19.56 4.88
CA SER A 106 -7.13 19.39 4.83
C SER A 106 -7.50 18.33 3.80
N PRO A 107 -7.90 17.10 4.21
CA PRO A 107 -8.31 16.06 3.28
C PRO A 107 -9.52 16.44 2.43
N GLN A 108 -10.38 17.33 2.93
CA GLN A 108 -11.56 17.76 2.17
C GLN A 108 -11.23 18.69 1.00
N SER A 109 -10.19 19.53 1.15
CA SER A 109 -9.80 20.49 0.11
C SER A 109 -8.56 20.06 -0.68
N GLY A 110 -7.74 19.18 -0.11
CA GLY A 110 -6.42 18.80 -0.62
C GLY A 110 -5.35 19.87 -0.40
N VAL A 111 -5.63 20.88 0.42
CA VAL A 111 -4.66 21.96 0.71
C VAL A 111 -3.68 21.51 1.78
N LEU A 112 -2.39 21.59 1.45
CA LEU A 112 -1.27 21.45 2.38
C LEU A 112 -0.72 22.84 2.70
N THR A 113 -0.95 23.30 3.92
CA THR A 113 -0.37 24.55 4.42
C THR A 113 0.92 24.24 5.16
N ILE A 114 2.04 24.80 4.69
CA ILE A 114 3.36 24.66 5.30
C ILE A 114 3.69 25.96 6.05
N TYR A 115 3.95 25.85 7.35
CA TYR A 115 4.34 26.98 8.19
C TYR A 115 5.84 27.22 8.07
N THR A 116 6.23 28.36 7.51
CA THR A 116 7.62 28.68 7.14
C THR A 116 7.92 30.18 7.23
N THR A 117 9.12 30.60 6.83
CA THR A 117 9.54 32.01 6.78
C THR A 117 9.24 32.65 5.42
N TYR A 118 9.44 33.98 5.28
CA TYR A 118 9.36 34.67 3.99
C TYR A 118 10.76 35.16 3.54
N PRO A 119 11.28 34.72 2.38
CA PRO A 119 10.70 33.72 1.47
C PRO A 119 10.69 32.31 2.09
N PRO A 120 9.84 31.38 1.60
CA PRO A 120 9.84 29.99 2.06
C PRO A 120 11.24 29.38 2.01
N GLU A 121 11.58 28.61 3.05
CA GLU A 121 12.85 27.90 3.08
C GLU A 121 12.92 26.90 1.92
N SER A 122 13.98 26.95 1.12
CA SER A 122 14.14 26.05 -0.04
C SER A 122 14.13 24.55 0.35
N ALA A 123 14.50 24.23 1.59
CA ALA A 123 14.41 22.87 2.13
C ALA A 123 12.96 22.37 2.28
N MET A 124 11.98 23.28 2.35
CA MET A 124 10.55 22.96 2.47
C MET A 124 9.82 23.03 1.13
N VAL A 125 10.35 23.72 0.13
CA VAL A 125 9.73 23.81 -1.20
C VAL A 125 10.01 22.53 -1.98
N LEU A 126 8.96 21.93 -2.55
CA LEU A 126 9.09 20.79 -3.47
C LEU A 126 9.57 21.26 -4.84
N ASP A 127 10.66 20.67 -5.31
CA ASP A 127 11.09 20.79 -6.70
C ASP A 127 10.22 19.91 -7.63
N ASP A 128 10.20 20.22 -8.92
CA ASP A 128 9.34 19.56 -9.91
C ASP A 128 9.60 18.05 -10.05
N ASP A 129 10.83 17.60 -9.77
CA ASP A 129 11.28 16.22 -9.85
C ASP A 129 11.20 15.45 -8.52
N GLU A 130 10.92 16.13 -7.41
CA GLU A 130 10.75 15.48 -6.10
C GLU A 130 9.39 14.77 -6.01
N ILE A 131 9.29 13.68 -5.26
CA ILE A 131 8.11 12.80 -5.25
C ILE A 131 6.97 13.40 -4.42
N GLY A 132 7.27 14.01 -3.28
CA GLY A 132 6.24 14.54 -2.38
C GLY A 132 6.71 14.72 -0.94
N TYR A 133 5.81 14.54 0.02
CA TYR A 133 6.12 14.71 1.44
C TYR A 133 5.65 13.54 2.31
N ILE A 134 6.40 13.31 3.37
CA ILE A 134 5.94 12.59 4.57
C ILE A 134 5.65 13.64 5.64
N GLY A 135 4.39 13.78 6.01
CA GLY A 135 3.98 14.44 7.23
C GLY A 135 4.22 13.51 8.42
N SER A 136 4.77 14.04 9.49
CA SER A 136 4.95 13.28 10.74
C SER A 136 4.59 14.14 11.94
N GLY A 137 4.17 13.53 13.04
CA GLY A 137 3.87 14.28 14.25
C GLY A 137 3.46 13.44 15.43
N GLU A 138 3.35 14.09 16.59
CA GLU A 138 2.74 13.53 17.78
C GLU A 138 1.70 14.47 18.36
N SER A 139 0.67 13.88 18.97
CA SER A 139 -0.32 14.59 19.76
C SER A 139 -0.48 13.93 21.12
N LEU A 140 -0.74 14.75 22.13
CA LEU A 140 -0.81 14.31 23.52
C LEU A 140 -2.25 14.34 24.04
N GLY A 141 -2.58 13.39 24.91
CA GLY A 141 -3.82 13.33 25.68
C GLY A 141 -3.58 12.98 27.15
N GLY A 142 -4.67 12.79 27.89
CA GLY A 142 -4.61 12.48 29.33
C GLY A 142 -4.23 13.71 30.15
N VAL A 143 -3.10 13.64 30.88
CA VAL A 143 -2.57 14.80 31.63
C VAL A 143 -1.72 15.75 30.77
N GLY A 144 -1.50 15.44 29.50
CA GLY A 144 -0.90 16.36 28.55
C GLY A 144 -1.86 16.84 27.46
N GLY A 145 -1.33 17.62 26.53
CA GLY A 145 -2.11 18.16 25.43
C GLY A 145 -1.28 18.82 24.33
N GLY A 146 -1.96 19.12 23.22
CA GLY A 146 -1.37 19.77 22.05
C GLY A 146 -0.67 18.81 21.10
N ALA A 147 0.02 19.36 20.10
CA ALA A 147 0.67 18.59 19.04
C ALA A 147 1.99 19.24 18.57
N ASN A 148 2.87 18.41 18.04
CA ASN A 148 3.97 18.86 17.18
C ASN A 148 3.89 18.13 15.85
N SER A 149 4.45 18.74 14.81
CA SER A 149 4.54 18.08 13.51
C SER A 149 5.81 18.48 12.79
N ASN A 150 6.18 17.69 11.78
CA ASN A 150 7.29 17.94 10.89
C ASN A 150 6.93 17.45 9.48
N LEU A 151 7.46 18.09 8.46
CA LEU A 151 7.30 17.70 7.06
C LEU A 151 8.66 17.35 6.46
N THR A 152 8.77 16.17 5.84
CA THR A 152 10.00 15.68 5.20
C THR A 152 9.76 15.45 3.72
N LYS A 153 10.67 15.93 2.86
CA LYS A 153 10.59 15.70 1.41
C LYS A 153 10.92 14.25 1.05
N ILE A 154 10.15 13.70 0.12
CA ILE A 154 10.43 12.42 -0.52
C ILE A 154 11.19 12.73 -1.81
N GLN A 155 12.51 12.59 -1.78
CA GLN A 155 13.35 12.85 -2.96
C GLN A 155 13.61 11.58 -3.77
N GLN A 156 13.64 10.44 -3.09
CA GLN A 156 13.89 9.13 -3.69
C GLN A 156 13.37 8.03 -2.76
N TYR A 157 13.25 6.83 -3.31
CA TYR A 157 12.94 5.63 -2.55
C TYR A 157 14.20 4.76 -2.33
N PRO A 158 14.28 4.03 -1.21
CA PRO A 158 13.42 4.15 -0.03
C PRO A 158 13.72 5.46 0.73
N VAL A 159 12.75 5.95 1.49
CA VAL A 159 12.94 7.06 2.44
C VAL A 159 12.49 6.63 3.83
N SER A 160 13.33 6.90 4.83
CA SER A 160 13.04 6.58 6.23
C SER A 160 12.71 7.86 7.00
N GLN A 161 11.65 7.82 7.79
CA GLN A 161 11.22 8.88 8.68
C GLN A 161 10.84 8.28 10.04
N THR A 162 11.61 8.61 11.08
CA THR A 162 11.44 8.16 12.47
C THR A 162 11.30 6.64 12.61
N ASP A 163 10.08 6.10 12.47
CA ASP A 163 9.71 4.70 12.67
C ASP A 163 9.19 3.99 11.41
N ILE A 164 9.03 4.73 10.31
CA ILE A 164 8.56 4.17 9.05
C ILE A 164 9.65 4.25 7.99
N THR A 165 9.66 3.28 7.08
CA THR A 165 10.41 3.35 5.83
C THR A 165 9.44 3.18 4.68
N LEU A 166 9.26 4.24 3.89
CA LEU A 166 8.48 4.20 2.66
C LEU A 166 9.36 3.61 1.55
N HIS A 167 9.01 2.42 1.09
CA HIS A 167 9.81 1.69 0.10
C HIS A 167 9.47 2.08 -1.33
N TYR A 168 8.20 2.33 -1.63
CA TYR A 168 7.73 2.59 -2.98
C TYR A 168 6.27 3.08 -2.99
N ALA A 169 5.89 3.80 -4.04
CA ALA A 169 4.49 4.09 -4.38
C ALA A 169 4.19 3.66 -5.83
N GLY A 170 3.07 3.00 -6.09
CA GLY A 170 2.65 2.62 -7.44
C GLY A 170 2.01 3.78 -8.23
N GLU A 171 1.73 3.53 -9.50
CA GLU A 171 1.07 4.49 -10.42
C GLU A 171 -0.34 4.90 -9.94
N THR A 172 -0.98 4.06 -9.13
CA THR A 172 -2.30 4.31 -8.52
C THR A 172 -2.24 5.08 -7.21
N GLY A 173 -1.04 5.39 -6.71
CA GLY A 173 -0.83 5.99 -5.39
C GLY A 173 -0.79 4.97 -4.25
N THR A 174 -0.88 3.68 -4.54
CA THR A 174 -0.71 2.60 -3.56
C THR A 174 0.71 2.61 -3.01
N ILE A 175 0.89 2.68 -1.69
CA ILE A 175 2.21 2.70 -1.06
C ILE A 175 2.55 1.36 -0.42
N THR A 176 3.82 1.02 -0.44
CA THR A 176 4.41 -0.05 0.38
C THR A 176 5.40 0.57 1.34
N LEU A 177 5.18 0.35 2.64
CA LEU A 177 6.04 0.85 3.70
C LEU A 177 6.32 -0.24 4.73
N GLU A 178 7.33 -0.02 5.56
CA GLU A 178 7.68 -0.87 6.68
C GLU A 178 7.65 -0.07 7.98
N ARG A 179 7.03 -0.64 9.03
CA ARG A 179 7.14 -0.16 10.41
C ARG A 179 7.56 -1.33 11.30
N ARG A 180 8.69 -1.19 12.02
CA ARG A 180 9.22 -2.22 12.94
C ARG A 180 9.29 -3.64 12.33
N GLY A 181 9.64 -3.75 11.06
CA GLY A 181 9.73 -5.02 10.33
C GLY A 181 8.39 -5.58 9.82
N GLU A 182 7.26 -4.91 10.08
CA GLU A 182 5.98 -5.20 9.46
C GLU A 182 5.85 -4.45 8.13
N THR A 183 5.62 -5.18 7.05
CA THR A 183 5.27 -4.58 5.75
C THR A 183 3.80 -4.24 5.72
N ILE A 184 3.51 -2.97 5.45
CA ILE A 184 2.17 -2.39 5.35
C ILE A 184 1.98 -1.90 3.90
N ILE A 185 0.85 -2.26 3.30
CA ILE A 185 0.45 -1.81 1.96
C ILE A 185 -0.86 -1.06 2.10
N LEU A 186 -0.91 0.16 1.58
CA LEU A 186 -2.10 1.02 1.63
C LEU A 186 -2.42 1.54 0.24
N GLU A 187 -3.66 1.35 -0.21
CA GLU A 187 -4.19 2.05 -1.37
C GLU A 187 -4.30 3.56 -1.07
N ALA A 188 -4.56 4.37 -2.11
CA ALA A 188 -4.85 5.78 -1.90
C ALA A 188 -6.10 5.96 -1.02
N ASP A 189 -6.04 6.95 -0.12
CA ASP A 189 -7.05 7.27 0.90
C ASP A 189 -7.26 6.19 1.97
N GLU A 190 -6.38 5.19 2.05
CA GLU A 190 -6.39 4.20 3.12
C GLU A 190 -5.53 4.60 4.32
N GLY A 191 -5.94 4.11 5.49
CA GLY A 191 -5.22 4.30 6.74
C GLY A 191 -4.90 2.96 7.42
N TRP A 192 -3.83 2.96 8.19
CA TRP A 192 -3.43 1.89 9.10
C TRP A 192 -3.34 2.45 10.52
N VAL A 193 -3.73 1.62 11.49
CA VAL A 193 -3.68 1.95 12.91
C VAL A 193 -3.02 0.79 13.66
N SER A 194 -2.07 1.09 14.53
CA SER A 194 -1.44 0.09 15.39
C SER A 194 -2.36 -0.34 16.53
N ASP A 195 -2.06 -1.49 17.13
CA ASP A 195 -2.50 -1.76 18.50
C ASP A 195 -1.91 -0.71 19.48
N GLU A 196 -2.52 -0.57 20.65
CA GLU A 196 -2.01 0.27 21.73
C GLU A 196 -0.69 -0.30 22.28
N GLU A 197 0.29 0.57 22.44
CA GLU A 197 1.60 0.24 23.00
C GLU A 197 1.82 1.06 24.28
N SER A 198 2.11 0.41 25.40
CA SER A 198 2.41 1.11 26.67
C SER A 198 3.87 1.04 27.03
N GLU A 199 4.43 2.15 27.47
CA GLU A 199 5.79 2.25 27.99
C GLU A 199 5.88 3.21 29.17
N THR A 200 6.98 3.13 29.93
CA THR A 200 7.23 4.01 31.07
C THR A 200 8.22 5.10 30.69
N TRP A 201 7.81 6.36 30.83
CA TRP A 201 8.66 7.54 30.61
C TRP A 201 9.10 8.12 31.95
N ASP A 202 10.11 7.50 32.58
CA ASP A 202 10.60 7.93 33.90
C ASP A 202 11.07 9.39 33.95
N TRP A 203 11.49 9.95 32.80
CA TRP A 203 11.89 11.36 32.69
C TRP A 203 10.73 12.33 32.85
N LEU A 204 9.50 11.89 32.59
CA LEU A 204 8.28 12.68 32.68
C LEU A 204 7.54 12.45 34.00
N GLY A 205 8.06 11.59 34.88
CA GLY A 205 7.49 11.29 36.19
C GLY A 205 7.80 9.85 36.58
N ALA A 206 8.06 9.61 37.87
CA ALA A 206 8.26 8.25 38.35
C ALA A 206 7.01 7.42 38.05
N GLU A 207 7.19 6.28 37.36
CA GLU A 207 6.08 5.41 36.94
C GLU A 207 5.08 6.09 35.97
N CYS A 208 5.52 7.12 35.23
CA CYS A 208 4.71 7.72 34.17
C CYS A 208 4.49 6.71 33.04
N VAL A 209 3.31 6.10 33.02
CA VAL A 209 2.88 5.20 31.93
C VAL A 209 2.28 6.03 30.81
N VAL A 210 2.79 5.81 29.60
CA VAL A 210 2.32 6.42 28.35
C VAL A 210 1.77 5.32 27.47
N THR A 211 0.59 5.52 26.91
CA THR A 211 -0.02 4.58 25.95
C THR A 211 -0.14 5.26 24.61
N SER A 212 0.48 4.68 23.60
CA SER A 212 0.63 5.26 22.26
C SER A 212 -0.14 4.44 21.23
N THR A 213 -0.79 5.14 20.31
CA THR A 213 -1.38 4.56 19.10
C THR A 213 -0.75 5.25 17.89
N HIS A 214 -0.34 4.47 16.91
CA HIS A 214 0.29 4.97 15.70
C HIS A 214 -0.66 4.89 14.52
N TYR A 215 -0.65 5.93 13.70
CA TYR A 215 -1.51 6.10 12.54
C TYR A 215 -0.63 6.32 11.32
N ILE A 216 -0.97 5.65 10.23
CA ILE A 216 -0.40 5.94 8.92
C ILE A 216 -1.55 6.20 7.98
N THR A 217 -1.52 7.32 7.25
CA THR A 217 -2.54 7.65 6.26
C THR A 217 -1.88 7.88 4.92
N ASN A 218 -2.33 7.18 3.89
CA ASN A 218 -1.92 7.42 2.52
C ASN A 218 -2.95 8.31 1.84
N TYR A 219 -2.66 9.58 1.61
CA TYR A 219 -3.57 10.45 0.84
C TYR A 219 -3.36 10.31 -0.68
N GLY A 220 -2.44 9.46 -1.13
CA GLY A 220 -2.14 9.29 -2.54
C GLY A 220 -1.60 10.57 -3.19
N PHE A 221 -1.91 10.76 -4.47
CA PHE A 221 -1.41 11.87 -5.28
C PHE A 221 -2.27 13.14 -5.17
N GLN A 222 -1.70 14.16 -4.55
CA GLN A 222 -2.30 15.47 -4.30
C GLN A 222 -1.84 16.52 -5.33
N ASP A 223 -2.60 17.61 -5.49
CA ASP A 223 -2.28 18.67 -6.45
C ASP A 223 -1.18 19.60 -5.92
N ARG A 224 -0.10 19.81 -6.69
CA ARG A 224 1.01 20.71 -6.29
C ARG A 224 0.59 22.16 -6.15
N ASP A 225 -0.39 22.60 -6.94
CA ASP A 225 -0.92 23.97 -6.89
C ASP A 225 -1.74 24.25 -5.62
N LYS A 226 -2.01 23.22 -4.81
CA LYS A 226 -2.66 23.32 -3.49
C LYS A 226 -1.68 23.36 -2.31
N ILE A 227 -0.38 23.42 -2.58
CA ILE A 227 0.62 23.68 -1.54
C ILE A 227 0.63 25.19 -1.25
N ALA A 228 0.29 25.56 -0.02
CA ALA A 228 0.29 26.93 0.47
C ALA A 228 1.41 27.13 1.47
N TYR A 229 2.13 28.25 1.37
CA TYR A 229 3.15 28.64 2.35
C TYR A 229 2.58 29.76 3.22
N SER A 230 2.48 29.50 4.51
CA SER A 230 2.00 30.46 5.50
C SER A 230 3.14 30.89 6.41
N TYR A 231 3.23 32.20 6.66
CA TYR A 231 4.30 32.77 7.44
C TYR A 231 3.94 32.77 8.93
N LEU A 232 4.83 32.22 9.75
CA LEU A 232 4.75 32.44 11.19
C LEU A 232 5.06 33.93 11.44
N SER A 233 4.07 34.67 11.94
CA SER A 233 4.31 36.03 12.40
C SER A 233 4.98 35.97 13.77
N ASP A 234 6.21 36.50 13.86
CA ASP A 234 6.89 36.77 15.13
C ASP A 234 6.06 37.68 16.06
#